data_AF-A0AAW2MCW8-F1
#
_entry.id   AF-A0AAW2MCW8-F1
#
_cell.length_a   1.000
_cell.length_b   1.000
_cell.length_c   1.000
_cell.angle_alpha   90.00
_cell.angle_beta   90.00
_cell.angle_gamma   90.00
#
_symmetry.space_group_name_H-M   'P 1'
#
loop_
_entity.id
_entity.type
_entity.pdbx_description
1 polymer ?
#
loop_
_entity_poly.entity_id
_entity_poly.type
_entity_poly.pdbx_seq_one_letter_code
_entity_poly.pdbx_strand_id
1 'polypeptide(L)'
;MAKAYDRVSWEFLYQVLRRKGFPQRWFGLVANAVSHCWFSVLVNDRLFAAHPTMFYQAPDRIRVSHLAYADDLMIFTTACRQNVELLRDFLRAYEWVSGQLINGSKSSFIVGCQASSLQTQAVQDVLAYQLKHLPVTYLGVPLYKENIKACLFDSIISRLRDMLQGWAMTNLSHGGRLALIQSVLRLNQSVGA
;
A
#
# COMPACT_ATOMS: atom_id res chain seq x y z
N MET A 1 18.04 11.48 -9.00
CA MET A 1 18.34 12.20 -7.73
C MET A 1 18.25 11.19 -6.59
N ALA A 2 19.23 11.12 -5.69
CA ALA A 2 19.13 10.28 -4.49
C ALA A 2 18.06 10.88 -3.56
N LYS A 3 17.15 10.05 -3.03
CA LYS A 3 16.08 10.54 -2.14
C LYS A 3 16.72 10.97 -0.81
N ALA A 4 16.14 11.98 -0.16
CA ALA A 4 16.71 12.56 1.07
C ALA A 4 16.99 11.50 2.16
N TYR A 5 16.14 10.47 2.24
CA TYR A 5 16.26 9.38 3.22
C TYR A 5 17.43 8.43 2.96
N ASP A 6 17.94 8.36 1.72
CA ASP A 6 19.06 7.46 1.36
C ASP A 6 20.42 8.01 1.85
N ARG A 7 20.48 9.28 2.27
CA ARG A 7 21.72 9.97 2.70
C ARG A 7 21.71 10.42 4.16
N VAL A 8 20.60 10.28 4.87
CA VAL A 8 20.52 10.69 6.26
C VAL A 8 21.31 9.70 7.11
N SER A 9 22.35 10.20 7.77
CA SER A 9 23.03 9.46 8.84
C SER A 9 22.04 9.26 9.99
N TRP A 10 21.73 8.00 10.30
CA TRP A 10 20.83 7.65 11.40
C TRP A 10 21.36 8.13 12.74
N GLU A 11 22.69 8.11 12.92
CA GLU A 11 23.36 8.70 14.08
C GLU A 11 23.04 10.20 14.19
N PHE A 12 23.10 10.94 13.08
CA PHE A 12 22.73 12.35 13.07
C PHE A 12 21.25 12.57 13.43
N LEU A 13 20.33 11.74 12.93
CA LEU A 13 18.91 11.81 13.27
C LEU A 13 18.68 11.57 14.77
N TYR A 14 19.33 10.57 15.36
CA TYR A 14 19.24 10.30 16.79
C TYR A 14 19.79 11.47 17.63
N GLN A 15 20.90 12.09 17.21
CA GLN A 15 21.45 13.27 17.88
C GLN A 15 20.48 14.47 17.82
N VAL A 16 19.78 14.67 16.69
CA VAL A 16 18.77 15.73 16.55
C VAL A 16 17.57 15.48 17.47
N LEU A 17 17.04 14.26 17.52
CA LEU A 17 15.93 13.89 18.41
C LEU A 17 16.29 14.08 19.89
N ARG A 18 17.54 13.78 20.25
CA ARG A 18 18.09 14.00 21.60
C ARG A 18 18.15 15.48 21.96
N ARG A 19 18.67 16.31 21.06
CA ARG A 19 18.76 17.77 21.28
C ARG A 19 17.39 18.46 21.30
N LYS A 20 16.37 17.89 20.66
CA LYS A 20 15.00 18.39 20.70
C LYS A 20 14.19 17.92 21.92
N GLY A 21 14.81 17.15 22.82
CA GLY A 21 14.20 16.77 24.10
C GLY A 21 13.17 15.65 24.00
N PHE A 22 13.20 14.85 22.92
CA PHE A 22 12.31 13.70 22.84
C PHE A 22 12.66 12.66 23.92
N PRO A 23 11.68 11.92 24.48
CA PRO A 23 11.93 10.88 25.47
C PRO A 23 12.65 9.66 24.88
N GLN A 24 13.47 8.94 25.65
CA GLN A 24 14.19 7.72 25.18
C GLN A 24 13.27 6.66 24.54
N ARG A 25 12.03 6.54 25.02
CA ARG A 25 11.01 5.66 24.44
C ARG A 25 10.69 5.99 22.97
N TRP A 26 10.74 7.26 22.58
CA TRP A 26 10.55 7.69 21.19
C TRP A 26 11.70 7.29 20.28
N PHE A 27 12.92 7.18 20.79
CA PHE A 27 14.07 6.69 20.01
C PHE A 27 13.88 5.22 19.68
N GLY A 28 13.39 4.43 20.65
CA GLY A 28 13.02 3.04 20.40
C GLY A 28 11.92 2.89 19.34
N LEU A 29 10.92 3.78 19.32
CA LEU A 29 9.87 3.77 18.31
C LEU A 29 10.39 4.16 16.91
N VAL A 30 11.21 5.22 16.82
CA VAL A 30 11.80 5.67 15.56
C VAL A 30 12.82 4.65 15.04
N ALA A 31 13.67 4.12 15.92
CA ALA A 31 14.61 3.06 15.60
C ALA A 31 13.87 1.81 15.12
N ASN A 32 12.81 1.39 15.80
CA ASN A 32 12.03 0.24 15.33
C ASN A 32 11.35 0.53 13.99
N ALA A 33 10.77 1.71 13.80
CA ALA A 33 10.13 2.06 12.52
C ALA A 33 11.14 2.05 11.35
N VAL A 34 12.33 2.63 11.55
CA VAL A 34 13.37 2.73 10.50
C VAL A 34 14.09 1.39 10.30
N SER A 35 14.42 0.70 11.39
CA SER A 35 15.12 -0.59 11.37
C SER A 35 14.22 -1.78 11.04
N HIS A 36 12.90 -1.62 10.94
CA HIS A 36 11.97 -2.70 10.55
C HIS A 36 11.17 -2.38 9.27
N CYS A 37 11.56 -1.36 8.48
CA CYS A 37 11.12 -1.17 7.08
C CYS A 37 11.62 -2.28 6.12
N TRP A 38 11.79 -3.50 6.63
CA TRP A 38 12.38 -4.64 5.91
C TRP A 38 11.34 -5.45 5.18
N PHE A 39 10.06 -5.14 5.33
CA PHE A 39 9.00 -5.95 4.74
C PHE A 39 9.14 -6.06 3.22
N SER A 40 9.34 -4.94 2.51
CA SER A 40 9.52 -4.97 1.05
C SER A 40 10.80 -5.70 0.63
N VAL A 41 11.88 -5.58 1.42
CA VAL A 41 13.14 -6.30 1.21
C VAL A 41 12.95 -7.80 1.41
N LEU A 42 12.30 -8.22 2.49
CA LEU A 42 11.99 -9.63 2.78
C LEU A 42 11.08 -10.24 1.72
N VAL A 43 10.07 -9.49 1.27
CA VAL A 43 9.17 -9.92 0.21
C VAL A 43 9.95 -10.12 -1.11
N ASN A 44 10.77 -9.16 -1.52
CA ASN A 44 11.54 -9.26 -2.76
C ASN A 44 12.65 -10.31 -2.69
N ASP A 45 13.48 -10.30 -1.65
CA ASP A 45 14.71 -11.08 -1.57
C ASP A 45 14.52 -12.50 -1.03
N ARG A 46 13.42 -12.79 -0.31
CA ARG A 46 13.14 -14.15 0.18
C ARG A 46 11.97 -14.82 -0.51
N LEU A 47 10.82 -14.15 -0.63
CA LEU A 47 9.65 -14.79 -1.22
C LEU A 47 9.79 -14.86 -2.75
N PHE A 48 10.04 -13.71 -3.38
CA PHE A 48 10.00 -13.60 -4.84
C PHE A 48 11.31 -13.99 -5.55
N ALA A 49 12.47 -13.75 -4.93
CA ALA A 49 13.74 -14.23 -5.47
C ALA A 49 13.85 -15.77 -5.48
N ALA A 50 13.28 -16.43 -4.47
CA ALA A 50 13.26 -17.89 -4.40
C ALA A 50 12.19 -18.53 -5.30
N HIS A 51 11.13 -17.79 -5.65
CA HIS A 51 9.99 -18.31 -6.40
C HIS A 51 9.67 -17.41 -7.60
N PRO A 52 10.36 -17.60 -8.74
CA PRO A 52 10.20 -16.77 -9.93
C PRO A 52 8.84 -16.97 -10.63
N THR A 53 7.91 -17.74 -10.09
CA THR A 53 6.54 -17.86 -10.62
C THR A 53 5.55 -16.96 -9.88
N MET A 54 5.94 -16.38 -8.74
CA MET A 54 5.07 -15.53 -7.93
C MET A 54 5.17 -14.09 -8.43
N PHE A 55 4.62 -13.75 -9.58
CA PHE A 55 4.50 -12.35 -9.99
C PHE A 55 3.25 -12.13 -10.83
N TYR A 56 2.78 -10.89 -10.83
CA TYR A 56 1.91 -10.40 -11.88
C TYR A 56 2.77 -9.80 -12.99
N GLN A 57 2.51 -10.20 -14.24
CA GLN A 57 3.17 -9.62 -15.39
C GLN A 57 2.18 -8.73 -16.14
N ALA A 58 2.45 -7.43 -16.11
CA ALA A 58 1.69 -6.46 -16.87
C ALA A 58 2.00 -6.60 -18.38
N PRO A 59 1.10 -6.10 -19.27
CA PRO A 59 1.26 -6.20 -20.72
C PRO A 59 2.57 -5.60 -21.27
N ASP A 60 3.12 -4.61 -20.57
CA ASP A 60 4.40 -3.94 -20.85
C ASP A 60 5.63 -4.69 -20.32
N ARG A 61 5.46 -5.95 -19.88
CA ARG A 61 6.47 -6.82 -19.26
C ARG A 61 6.99 -6.33 -17.92
N ILE A 62 6.35 -5.35 -17.28
CA ILE A 62 6.67 -5.01 -15.89
C ILE A 62 6.18 -6.14 -15.00
N ARG A 63 7.08 -6.70 -14.20
CA ARG A 63 6.76 -7.68 -13.17
C ARG A 63 6.47 -6.96 -11.87
N VAL A 64 5.24 -7.08 -11.40
CA VAL A 64 4.79 -6.52 -10.13
C VAL A 64 4.58 -7.67 -9.15
N SER A 65 5.29 -7.61 -8.04
CA SER A 65 5.26 -8.63 -7.00
C SER A 65 4.37 -8.21 -5.83
N HIS A 66 4.44 -6.95 -5.41
CA HIS A 66 3.61 -6.37 -4.38
C HIS A 66 3.52 -4.83 -4.50
N LEU A 67 2.51 -4.25 -3.85
CA LEU A 67 2.37 -2.83 -3.57
C LEU A 67 2.25 -2.68 -2.05
N ALA A 68 3.06 -1.82 -1.45
CA ALA A 68 3.05 -1.57 -0.01
C ALA A 68 3.00 -0.07 0.26
N TYR A 69 2.06 0.35 1.09
CA TYR A 69 1.97 1.71 1.59
C TYR A 69 1.51 1.70 3.05
N ALA A 70 2.36 2.17 3.96
CA ALA A 70 2.12 2.09 5.41
C ALA A 70 1.74 0.66 5.85
N ASP A 71 0.52 0.48 6.37
CA ASP A 71 -0.07 -0.78 6.80
C ASP A 71 -0.82 -1.55 5.68
N ASP A 72 -1.09 -0.89 4.55
CA ASP A 72 -1.82 -1.47 3.42
C ASP A 72 -0.87 -2.18 2.44
N LEU A 73 -0.97 -3.51 2.42
CA LEU A 73 -0.18 -4.37 1.56
C LEU A 73 -1.06 -5.15 0.56
N MET A 74 -0.66 -5.10 -0.71
CA MET A 74 -1.22 -5.92 -1.78
C MET A 74 -0.12 -6.80 -2.38
N ILE A 75 -0.29 -8.12 -2.30
CA ILE A 75 0.67 -9.09 -2.85
C ILE A 75 0.07 -9.73 -4.09
N PHE A 76 0.86 -9.82 -5.16
CA PHE A 76 0.49 -10.46 -6.41
C PHE A 76 1.16 -11.81 -6.55
N THR A 77 0.37 -12.85 -6.79
CA THR A 77 0.86 -14.21 -7.01
C THR A 77 -0.08 -14.99 -7.93
N THR A 78 0.43 -16.04 -8.56
CA THR A 78 -0.41 -16.98 -9.32
C THR A 78 -1.32 -17.76 -8.36
N ALA A 79 -2.59 -17.94 -8.73
CA ALA A 79 -3.58 -18.73 -7.99
C ALA A 79 -3.32 -20.25 -8.12
N CYS A 80 -2.15 -20.68 -7.64
CA CYS A 80 -1.75 -22.08 -7.51
C CYS A 80 -1.61 -22.41 -6.03
N ARG A 81 -2.11 -23.58 -5.60
CA ARG A 81 -2.08 -24.00 -4.19
C ARG A 81 -0.67 -23.89 -3.58
N GLN A 82 0.35 -24.35 -4.30
CA GLN A 82 1.73 -24.32 -3.83
C GLN A 82 2.22 -22.88 -3.56
N ASN A 83 1.93 -21.95 -4.47
CA ASN A 83 2.31 -20.54 -4.31
C ASN A 83 1.57 -19.86 -3.15
N VAL A 84 0.32 -20.26 -2.91
CA VAL A 84 -0.49 -19.72 -1.80
C VAL A 84 0.00 -20.28 -0.46
N GLU A 85 0.41 -21.55 -0.41
CA GLU A 85 1.03 -22.16 0.78
C GLU A 85 2.36 -21.49 1.12
N LEU A 86 3.20 -21.22 0.12
CA LEU A 86 4.43 -20.45 0.29
C LEU A 86 4.16 -19.03 0.82
N LEU A 87 3.12 -18.37 0.29
CA LEU A 87 2.71 -17.06 0.78
C LEU A 87 2.26 -17.13 2.24
N ARG A 88 1.42 -18.09 2.61
CA ARG A 88 0.98 -18.31 3.99
C ARG A 88 2.17 -18.51 4.93
N ASP A 89 3.12 -19.35 4.54
CA ASP A 89 4.28 -19.68 5.37
C ASP A 89 5.21 -18.47 5.53
N PHE A 90 5.36 -17.66 4.48
CA PHE A 90 6.04 -16.36 4.56
C PHE A 90 5.35 -15.40 5.54
N LEU A 91 4.02 -15.27 5.45
CA LEU A 91 3.26 -14.40 6.35
C LEU A 91 3.39 -14.83 7.81
N ARG A 92 3.32 -16.14 8.09
CA ARG A 92 3.53 -16.68 9.44
C ARG A 92 4.96 -16.46 9.95
N ALA A 93 5.96 -16.65 9.09
CA ALA A 93 7.35 -16.37 9.45
C ALA A 93 7.55 -14.88 9.75
N TYR A 94 6.88 -14.00 8.99
CA TYR A 94 6.87 -12.57 9.28
C TYR A 94 6.23 -12.27 10.64
N GLU A 95 5.07 -12.82 10.96
CA GLU A 95 4.44 -12.62 12.27
C GLU A 95 5.34 -13.09 13.41
N TRP A 96 5.98 -14.24 13.23
CA TRP A 96 6.91 -14.81 14.22
C TRP A 96 8.15 -13.94 14.45
N VAL A 97 8.78 -13.46 13.38
CA VAL A 97 10.04 -12.69 13.47
C VAL A 97 9.80 -11.24 13.86
N SER A 98 8.75 -10.61 13.34
CA SER A 98 8.46 -9.19 13.59
C SER A 98 7.67 -8.96 14.88
N GLY A 99 6.96 -9.97 15.39
CA GLY A 99 5.99 -9.83 16.47
C GLY A 99 4.71 -9.09 16.08
N GLN A 100 4.53 -8.73 14.80
CA GLN A 100 3.31 -8.11 14.30
C GLN A 100 2.28 -9.18 13.94
N LEU A 101 1.01 -8.94 14.24
CA LEU A 101 -0.08 -9.86 13.90
C LEU A 101 -0.84 -9.36 12.67
N ILE A 102 -1.02 -10.22 11.69
CA ILE A 102 -1.78 -9.92 10.47
C ILE A 102 -3.26 -10.03 10.80
N ASN A 103 -4.01 -8.99 10.44
CA ASN A 103 -5.44 -8.95 10.70
C ASN A 103 -6.23 -9.73 9.63
N GLY A 104 -6.45 -11.02 9.87
CA GLY A 104 -7.20 -11.89 8.96
C GLY A 104 -8.63 -11.44 8.65
N SER A 105 -9.28 -10.65 9.51
CA SER A 105 -10.64 -10.13 9.23
C SER A 105 -10.63 -8.90 8.32
N LYS A 106 -9.51 -8.15 8.28
CA LYS A 106 -9.29 -7.06 7.31
C LYS A 106 -8.64 -7.56 6.02
N SER A 107 -7.86 -8.63 6.10
CA SER A 107 -7.22 -9.27 4.96
C SER A 107 -8.26 -9.96 4.06
N SER A 108 -8.11 -9.77 2.76
CA SER A 108 -8.99 -10.34 1.75
C SER A 108 -8.19 -10.67 0.50
N PHE A 109 -8.67 -11.62 -0.29
CA PHE A 109 -8.05 -11.98 -1.56
C PHE A 109 -9.02 -11.76 -2.72
N ILE A 110 -8.44 -11.58 -3.91
CA ILE A 110 -9.16 -11.40 -5.17
C ILE A 110 -8.55 -12.36 -6.17
N VAL A 111 -9.40 -12.99 -6.99
CA VAL A 111 -8.98 -13.87 -8.07
C VAL A 111 -9.34 -13.27 -9.43
N GLY A 112 -8.54 -13.56 -10.46
CA GLY A 112 -8.84 -13.17 -11.83
C GLY A 112 -10.11 -13.86 -12.35
N CYS A 113 -10.75 -13.31 -13.40
CA CYS A 113 -12.02 -13.89 -13.93
C CYS A 113 -11.83 -15.25 -14.60
N GLN A 114 -10.59 -15.62 -14.91
CA GLN A 114 -10.24 -16.90 -15.51
C GLN A 114 -9.93 -17.96 -14.44
N ALA A 115 -9.96 -17.60 -13.16
CA ALA A 115 -9.75 -18.57 -12.09
C ALA A 115 -10.95 -19.50 -11.98
N SER A 116 -10.70 -20.81 -11.88
CA SER A 116 -11.75 -21.79 -11.65
C SER A 116 -12.28 -21.72 -10.21
N SER A 117 -13.47 -22.28 -10.00
CA SER A 117 -14.04 -22.46 -8.65
C SER A 117 -13.09 -23.23 -7.73
N LEU A 118 -12.42 -24.27 -8.26
CA LEU A 118 -11.45 -25.08 -7.54
C LEU A 118 -10.22 -24.26 -7.09
N GLN A 119 -9.71 -23.38 -7.95
CA GLN A 119 -8.59 -22.49 -7.59
C GLN A 119 -9.00 -21.50 -6.51
N THR A 120 -10.20 -20.94 -6.62
CA THR A 120 -10.72 -19.98 -5.65
C THR A 120 -10.90 -20.64 -4.28
N GLN A 121 -11.47 -21.84 -4.25
CA GLN A 121 -11.63 -22.62 -3.03
C GLN A 121 -10.29 -23.01 -2.41
N ALA A 122 -9.32 -23.45 -3.22
CA ALA A 122 -7.97 -23.76 -2.74
C ALA A 122 -7.28 -22.56 -2.08
N VAL A 123 -7.46 -21.35 -2.62
CA VAL A 123 -6.92 -20.12 -2.00
C VAL A 123 -7.60 -19.84 -0.66
N GLN A 124 -8.93 -19.98 -0.61
CA GLN A 124 -9.72 -19.74 0.59
C GLN A 124 -9.37 -20.75 1.70
N ASP A 125 -9.17 -22.02 1.36
CA ASP A 125 -8.82 -23.08 2.31
C ASP A 125 -7.43 -22.85 2.93
N VAL A 126 -6.46 -22.33 2.14
CA VAL A 126 -5.08 -22.12 2.62
C VAL A 126 -4.93 -20.84 3.44
N LEU A 127 -5.54 -19.72 3.00
CA LEU A 127 -5.37 -18.42 3.66
C LEU A 127 -6.44 -18.11 4.70
N ALA A 128 -7.62 -18.73 4.61
CA ALA A 128 -8.79 -18.41 5.43
C ALA A 128 -9.21 -16.93 5.38
N TYR A 129 -8.85 -16.21 4.32
CA TYR A 129 -9.24 -14.81 4.09
C TYR A 129 -10.56 -14.73 3.32
N GLN A 130 -11.24 -13.59 3.44
CA GLN A 130 -12.48 -13.36 2.70
C GLN A 130 -12.21 -13.14 1.21
N LEU A 131 -12.98 -13.80 0.35
CA LEU A 131 -13.01 -13.52 -1.08
C LEU A 131 -13.69 -12.17 -1.33
N LYS A 132 -13.04 -11.28 -2.07
CA LYS A 132 -13.63 -10.05 -2.59
C LYS A 132 -13.65 -10.06 -4.11
N HIS A 133 -14.61 -9.32 -4.66
CA HIS A 133 -14.72 -9.07 -6.09
C HIS A 133 -14.35 -7.62 -6.40
N LEU A 134 -13.79 -7.39 -7.59
CA LEU A 134 -13.56 -6.03 -8.07
C LEU A 134 -14.91 -5.35 -8.37
N PRO A 135 -15.04 -4.04 -8.13
CA PRO A 135 -13.99 -3.11 -7.71
C PRO A 135 -13.71 -3.11 -6.19
N VAL A 136 -12.43 -3.02 -5.82
CA VAL A 136 -11.99 -2.92 -4.41
C VAL A 136 -11.20 -1.64 -4.21
N THR A 137 -11.47 -0.91 -3.15
CA THR A 137 -10.77 0.33 -2.81
C THR A 137 -9.40 0.03 -2.20
N TYR A 138 -8.33 0.58 -2.78
CA TYR A 138 -6.97 0.59 -2.26
C TYR A 138 -6.49 2.04 -2.17
N LEU A 139 -6.05 2.48 -0.99
CA LEU A 139 -5.63 3.87 -0.73
C LEU A 139 -6.67 4.93 -1.16
N GLY A 140 -7.94 4.62 -0.99
CA GLY A 140 -9.04 5.51 -1.37
C GLY A 140 -9.39 5.53 -2.87
N VAL A 141 -8.68 4.76 -3.69
CA VAL A 141 -8.92 4.62 -5.13
C VAL A 141 -9.52 3.24 -5.42
N PRO A 142 -10.68 3.17 -6.10
CA PRO A 142 -11.24 1.89 -6.53
C PRO A 142 -10.38 1.27 -7.63
N LEU A 143 -10.01 0.00 -7.44
CA LEU A 143 -9.30 -0.82 -8.42
C LEU A 143 -10.29 -1.50 -9.34
N TYR A 144 -10.01 -1.48 -10.63
CA TYR A 144 -10.87 -2.04 -11.67
C TYR A 144 -10.09 -3.00 -12.55
N LYS A 145 -10.83 -3.88 -13.22
CA LYS A 145 -10.28 -4.85 -14.16
C LYS A 145 -10.37 -4.42 -15.62
N GLU A 146 -11.31 -3.54 -15.93
CA GLU A 146 -11.62 -3.11 -17.30
C GLU A 146 -10.79 -1.89 -17.72
N ASN A 147 -10.89 -1.52 -19.00
CA ASN A 147 -10.37 -0.26 -19.52
C ASN A 147 -10.83 0.91 -18.64
N ILE A 148 -9.92 1.85 -18.40
CA ILE A 148 -10.17 3.03 -17.58
C ILE A 148 -11.28 3.85 -18.24
N LYS A 149 -12.48 3.84 -17.64
CA LYS A 149 -13.64 4.65 -18.06
C LYS A 149 -13.71 5.91 -17.20
N ALA A 150 -14.22 7.02 -17.76
CA ALA A 150 -14.32 8.29 -17.03
C ALA A 150 -15.13 8.16 -15.72
N CYS A 151 -16.18 7.32 -15.70
CA CYS A 151 -17.02 7.08 -14.53
C CYS A 151 -16.27 6.45 -13.33
N LEU A 152 -15.09 5.88 -13.55
CA LEU A 152 -14.27 5.30 -12.48
C LEU A 152 -13.73 6.37 -11.52
N PHE A 153 -13.61 7.62 -11.99
CA PHE A 153 -13.17 8.75 -11.19
C PHE A 153 -14.32 9.48 -10.50
N ASP A 154 -15.58 9.07 -10.71
CA ASP A 154 -16.75 9.79 -10.18
C ASP A 154 -16.71 9.91 -8.66
N SER A 155 -16.21 8.88 -7.95
CA SER A 155 -16.07 8.91 -6.48
C SER A 155 -14.97 9.85 -5.98
N ILE A 156 -13.97 10.13 -6.82
CA ILE A 156 -12.90 11.10 -6.53
C ILE A 156 -13.42 12.50 -6.86
N ILE A 157 -14.10 12.64 -8.00
CA ILE A 157 -14.74 13.88 -8.45
C ILE A 157 -15.82 14.31 -7.45
N SER A 158 -16.62 13.38 -6.92
CA SER A 158 -17.63 13.68 -5.91
C SER A 158 -16.98 14.19 -4.62
N ARG A 159 -15.94 13.51 -4.12
CA ARG A 159 -15.18 13.99 -2.95
C ARG A 159 -14.57 15.37 -3.16
N LEU A 160 -13.99 15.63 -4.33
CA LEU A 160 -13.48 16.96 -4.68
C LEU A 160 -14.61 18.00 -4.72
N ARG A 161 -15.78 17.64 -5.26
CA ARG A 161 -16.96 18.51 -5.31
C ARG A 161 -17.48 18.82 -3.91
N ASP A 162 -17.57 17.82 -3.04
CA ASP A 162 -18.00 17.99 -1.64
C ASP A 162 -17.03 18.88 -0.87
N MET A 163 -15.72 18.72 -1.08
CA MET A 163 -14.70 19.60 -0.50
C MET A 163 -14.86 21.05 -0.99
N LEU A 164 -15.04 21.25 -2.29
CA LEU A 164 -15.22 22.58 -2.88
C LEU A 164 -16.51 23.25 -2.41
N GLN A 165 -17.62 22.50 -2.30
CA GLN A 165 -18.87 22.98 -1.74
C GLN A 165 -18.72 23.36 -0.26
N GLY A 166 -18.00 22.54 0.51
CA GLY A 166 -17.64 22.86 1.90
C GLY A 166 -16.88 24.18 2.01
N TRP A 167 -15.92 24.45 1.12
CA TRP A 167 -15.20 25.73 1.12
C TRP A 167 -16.04 26.90 0.63
N ALA A 168 -16.96 26.68 -0.31
CA ALA A 168 -17.90 27.71 -0.76
C ALA A 168 -18.81 28.20 0.38
N MET A 169 -19.17 27.30 1.30
CA MET A 169 -19.99 27.57 2.50
C MET A 169 -19.22 28.26 3.63
N THR A 170 -17.89 28.29 3.58
CA THR A 170 -17.08 29.02 4.58
C THR A 170 -16.89 30.49 4.20
N ASN A 171 -16.93 31.39 5.19
CA ASN A 171 -16.64 32.83 5.05
C ASN A 171 -15.12 33.09 4.84
N LEU A 172 -14.53 32.43 3.85
CA LEU A 172 -13.17 32.68 3.41
C LEU A 172 -13.13 33.85 2.43
N SER A 173 -12.10 34.68 2.53
CA SER A 173 -11.81 35.70 1.53
C SER A 173 -11.52 35.06 0.17
N HIS A 174 -11.71 35.83 -0.90
CA HIS A 174 -11.40 35.38 -2.26
C HIS A 174 -9.97 34.85 -2.39
N GLY A 175 -8.99 35.54 -1.77
CA GLY A 175 -7.59 35.10 -1.72
C GLY A 175 -7.38 33.80 -0.94
N GLY A 176 -8.10 33.60 0.17
CA GLY A 176 -8.06 32.35 0.94
C GLY A 176 -8.62 31.15 0.16
N ARG A 177 -9.71 31.35 -0.58
CA ARG A 177 -10.29 30.33 -1.47
C ARG A 177 -9.34 29.98 -2.62
N LEU A 178 -8.73 30.99 -3.25
CA LEU A 178 -7.76 30.79 -4.33
C LEU A 178 -6.52 30.04 -3.82
N ALA A 179 -6.01 30.39 -2.64
CA ALA A 179 -4.86 29.72 -2.03
C ALA A 179 -5.15 28.23 -1.73
N LEU A 180 -6.32 27.91 -1.20
CA LEU A 180 -6.77 26.52 -0.94
C LEU A 180 -6.93 25.70 -2.22
N ILE A 181 -7.58 26.27 -3.24
CA ILE A 181 -7.72 25.61 -4.54
C ILE A 181 -6.35 25.36 -5.15
N GLN A 182 -5.46 26.36 -5.12
CA GLN A 182 -4.11 26.22 -5.64
C GLN A 182 -3.28 25.22 -4.84
N SER A 183 -3.41 25.12 -3.51
CA SER A 183 -2.66 24.15 -2.72
C SER A 183 -3.07 22.72 -3.07
N VAL A 184 -4.37 22.45 -3.19
CA VAL A 184 -4.89 21.12 -3.52
C VAL A 184 -4.59 20.73 -4.98
N LEU A 185 -4.71 21.66 -5.92
CA LEU A 185 -4.39 21.39 -7.32
C LEU A 185 -2.89 21.26 -7.58
N ARG A 186 -2.02 22.07 -6.92
CA ARG A 186 -0.56 21.94 -7.04
C ARG A 186 -0.03 20.65 -6.44
N LEU A 187 -0.58 20.19 -5.31
CA LEU A 187 -0.21 18.91 -4.71
C LEU A 187 -0.39 17.74 -5.72
N ASN A 188 -1.44 17.79 -6.54
CA ASN A 188 -1.71 16.76 -7.56
C ASN A 188 -0.80 16.84 -8.81
N GLN A 189 -0.07 17.93 -9.02
CA GLN A 189 0.90 18.05 -10.14
C GLN A 189 2.29 17.52 -9.77
N SER A 190 2.61 17.41 -8.48
CA SER A 190 3.94 16.98 -8.00
C SER A 190 4.16 15.46 -7.95
N VAL A 191 3.14 14.66 -8.28
CA VAL A 191 3.19 13.18 -8.24
C VAL A 191 3.47 12.56 -9.62
N GLY A 192 3.58 13.39 -10.67
CA GLY A 192 3.74 12.97 -12.07
C GLY A 192 5.08 13.29 -12.73
N ALA A 193 6.19 13.40 -11.97
CA ALA A 193 7.54 13.63 -12.52
C ALA A 193 8.55 12.63 -11.95
#